data_AF-A0A915UUR5-F1
#
_entry.id   AF-A0A915UUR5-F1
#
_cell.length_a   1.000
_cell.length_b   1.000
_cell.length_c   1.000
_cell.angle_alpha   90.00
_cell.angle_beta   90.00
_cell.angle_gamma   90.00
#
_symmetry.space_group_name_H-M   'P 1'
#
loop_
_entity.id
_entity.type
_entity.pdbx_description
1 polymer ?
#
loop_
_entity_poly.entity_id
_entity_poly.type
_entity_poly.pdbx_seq_one_letter_code
_entity_poly.pdbx_strand_id
1 'polypeptide(L)'
;MKRSRTQADQVAEVMRALGGYATLAELYQKIPVQQWGTKTPFATIRRILQTDRQQRFFRIRPGLWGLTDRQDEILRQLGIGAQEPPETVIEFNHAYYQGLALQIGQLRNHLVFAPKSDWKKPFLKGTLRDLITVDDVPPFTYEELCNRARTVDVVWFQQRPAGLFPYAFFEIEHTTDFQNSLLKFADFQDFRIRFFVVASVAREPEFRKRIRAVAFDGIRDWVKFVDYETLGRLYEREVYAQKAGI
;
A
#
# COMPACT_ATOMS: atom_id res chain seq x y z
N MET A 1 -20.00 28.32 27.61
CA MET A 1 -18.70 28.58 26.96
C MET A 1 -18.54 27.67 25.75
N LYS A 2 -18.35 28.19 24.54
CA LYS A 2 -17.97 27.37 23.38
C LYS A 2 -16.56 26.80 23.65
N ARG A 3 -16.42 25.47 23.65
CA ARG A 3 -15.13 24.79 23.76
C ARG A 3 -14.22 25.28 22.64
N SER A 4 -13.00 25.72 22.96
CA SER A 4 -12.01 26.08 21.95
C SER A 4 -11.70 24.87 21.08
N ARG A 5 -11.72 25.05 19.75
CA ARG A 5 -11.56 23.98 18.76
C ARG A 5 -10.14 23.44 18.82
N THR A 6 -9.99 22.16 19.14
CA THR A 6 -8.69 21.50 19.25
C THR A 6 -8.20 20.98 17.89
N GLN A 7 -6.90 20.71 17.77
CA GLN A 7 -6.34 20.05 16.57
C GLN A 7 -7.02 18.70 16.30
N ALA A 8 -7.37 17.97 17.36
CA ALA A 8 -8.06 16.69 17.23
C ALA A 8 -9.52 16.85 16.77
N ASP A 9 -10.20 17.97 17.09
CA ASP A 9 -11.51 18.28 16.49
C ASP A 9 -11.38 18.52 14.98
N GLN A 10 -10.31 19.20 14.54
CA GLN A 10 -10.04 19.41 13.12
C GLN A 10 -9.72 18.10 12.39
N VAL A 11 -8.92 17.21 12.98
CA VAL A 11 -8.65 15.87 12.42
C VAL A 11 -9.96 15.09 12.26
N ALA A 12 -10.81 15.08 13.28
CA ALA A 12 -12.10 14.38 13.23
C ALA A 12 -13.04 14.95 12.16
N GLU A 13 -13.12 16.27 12.02
CA GLU A 13 -13.95 16.92 11.00
C GLU A 13 -13.49 16.61 9.58
N VAL A 14 -12.18 16.69 9.31
CA VAL A 14 -11.63 16.31 8.01
C VAL A 14 -11.89 14.84 7.71
N MET A 15 -11.73 13.95 8.70
CA MET A 15 -12.04 12.53 8.54
C MET A 15 -13.54 12.29 8.28
N ARG A 16 -14.45 13.04 8.92
CA ARG A 16 -15.90 12.99 8.62
C ARG A 16 -16.19 13.43 7.19
N ALA A 17 -15.59 14.53 6.74
CA ALA A 17 -15.72 15.02 5.36
C ALA A 17 -15.16 14.01 4.34
N LEU A 18 -14.20 13.19 4.74
CA LEU A 18 -13.68 12.09 3.94
C LEU A 18 -14.52 10.80 4.03
N GLY A 19 -15.70 10.82 4.65
CA GLY A 19 -16.58 9.65 4.71
C GLY A 19 -16.39 8.78 5.96
N GLY A 20 -15.59 9.23 6.93
CA GLY A 20 -15.44 8.59 8.25
C GLY A 20 -14.14 7.81 8.44
N TYR A 21 -13.38 7.57 7.38
CA TYR A 21 -12.05 7.00 7.44
C TYR A 21 -11.13 7.64 6.40
N ALA A 22 -9.82 7.56 6.61
CA ALA A 22 -8.81 8.12 5.72
C ALA A 22 -7.45 7.48 5.94
N THR A 23 -6.63 7.48 4.90
CA THR A 23 -5.19 7.23 5.05
C THR A 23 -4.50 8.41 5.74
N LEU A 24 -3.39 8.15 6.43
CA LEU A 24 -2.54 9.21 6.99
C LEU A 24 -2.10 10.22 5.93
N ALA A 25 -1.80 9.74 4.72
CA ALA A 25 -1.47 10.57 3.57
C ALA A 25 -2.61 11.53 3.17
N GLU A 26 -3.85 11.06 3.07
CA GLU A 26 -5.02 11.92 2.78
C GLU A 26 -5.19 13.00 3.87
N LEU A 27 -5.01 12.63 5.14
CA LEU A 27 -5.06 13.59 6.24
C LEU A 27 -3.95 14.64 6.13
N TYR A 28 -2.73 14.25 5.75
CA TYR A 28 -1.62 15.18 5.54
C TYR A 28 -1.89 16.18 4.42
N GLN A 29 -2.64 15.76 3.40
CA GLN A 29 -3.04 16.62 2.28
C GLN A 29 -4.17 17.57 2.67
N LYS A 30 -5.21 17.07 3.35
CA LYS A 30 -6.48 17.79 3.55
C LYS A 30 -6.55 18.63 4.82
N ILE A 31 -5.73 18.34 5.84
CA ILE A 31 -5.72 19.13 7.08
C ILE A 31 -4.91 20.42 6.87
N PRO A 32 -5.47 21.61 7.20
CA PRO A 32 -4.77 22.90 7.09
C PRO A 32 -3.78 23.09 8.25
N VAL A 33 -2.73 22.28 8.27
CA VAL A 33 -1.73 22.22 9.35
C VAL A 33 -0.90 23.49 9.54
N GLN A 34 -0.92 24.42 8.57
CA GLN A 34 -0.18 25.69 8.65
C GLN A 34 -0.62 26.54 9.85
N GLN A 35 -1.86 26.36 10.31
CA GLN A 35 -2.44 27.12 11.42
C GLN A 35 -2.01 26.58 12.80
N TRP A 36 -1.29 25.46 12.86
CA TRP A 36 -1.02 24.75 14.11
C TRP A 36 0.25 25.20 14.82
N GLY A 37 1.12 25.99 14.17
CA GLY A 37 2.38 26.47 14.75
C GLY A 37 3.39 25.37 15.12
N THR A 38 3.16 24.12 14.70
CA THR A 38 4.05 22.98 14.99
C THR A 38 5.11 22.81 13.90
N LYS A 39 6.34 22.49 14.32
CA LYS A 39 7.44 22.18 13.39
C LYS A 39 7.26 20.84 12.67
N THR A 40 6.47 19.94 13.25
CA THR A 40 6.26 18.57 12.75
C THR A 40 4.77 18.23 12.70
N PRO A 41 4.00 18.85 11.80
CA PRO A 41 2.54 18.70 11.75
C PRO A 41 2.09 17.26 11.51
N PHE A 42 2.79 16.50 10.67
CA PHE A 42 2.43 15.10 10.38
C PHE A 42 2.70 14.16 11.55
N ALA A 43 3.79 14.38 12.30
CA ALA A 43 3.99 13.68 13.57
C ALA A 43 2.90 14.05 14.60
N THR A 44 2.42 15.29 14.56
CA THR A 44 1.31 15.75 15.42
C THR A 44 0.00 15.04 15.05
N ILE A 45 -0.32 14.90 13.77
CA ILE A 45 -1.50 14.13 13.29
C ILE A 45 -1.42 12.68 13.76
N ARG A 46 -0.27 12.00 13.54
CA ARG A 46 -0.08 10.61 14.01
C ARG A 46 -0.29 10.47 15.51
N ARG A 47 0.31 11.37 16.30
CA ARG A 47 0.16 11.38 17.75
C ARG A 47 -1.31 11.58 18.15
N ILE A 48 -2.04 12.46 17.48
CA ILE A 48 -3.47 12.68 17.75
C ILE A 48 -4.25 11.38 17.53
N LEU A 49 -4.07 10.71 16.40
CA LEU A 49 -4.80 9.48 16.08
C LEU A 49 -4.51 8.36 17.09
N GLN A 50 -3.27 8.28 17.59
CA GLN A 50 -2.84 7.23 18.53
C GLN A 50 -3.17 7.51 20.00
N THR A 51 -3.17 8.77 20.41
CA THR A 51 -3.18 9.16 21.84
C THR A 51 -4.38 10.02 22.24
N ASP A 52 -5.37 10.17 21.36
CA ASP A 52 -6.57 10.94 21.67
C ASP A 52 -7.29 10.36 22.89
N ARG A 53 -7.34 11.14 23.98
CA ARG A 53 -7.95 10.71 25.25
C ARG A 53 -9.44 10.41 25.13
N GLN A 54 -10.10 10.98 24.14
CA GLN A 54 -11.53 10.74 23.86
C GLN A 54 -11.75 9.49 23.00
N GLN A 55 -10.67 8.78 22.62
CA GLN A 55 -10.69 7.57 21.80
C GLN A 55 -11.53 7.74 20.52
N ARG A 56 -11.47 8.92 19.90
CA ARG A 56 -12.27 9.25 18.70
C ARG A 56 -11.84 8.52 17.44
N PHE A 57 -10.64 7.95 17.45
CA PHE A 57 -10.03 7.32 16.30
C PHE A 57 -9.68 5.87 16.64
N PHE A 58 -9.87 5.00 15.67
CA PHE A 58 -9.41 3.63 15.73
C PHE A 58 -8.59 3.30 14.50
N ARG A 59 -7.65 2.38 14.68
CA ARG A 59 -6.74 1.94 13.63
C ARG A 59 -7.40 0.81 12.85
N ILE A 60 -7.61 1.01 11.55
CA ILE A 60 -8.18 -0.01 10.66
C ILE A 60 -7.05 -0.93 10.17
N ARG A 61 -6.01 -0.32 9.58
CA ARG A 61 -4.79 -0.99 9.06
C ARG A 61 -3.59 -0.05 9.17
N PRO A 62 -2.35 -0.53 8.95
CA PRO A 62 -1.21 0.34 8.70
C PRO A 62 -1.49 1.46 7.71
N GLY A 63 -1.36 2.69 8.21
CA GLY A 63 -1.67 3.90 7.46
C GLY A 63 -3.16 4.28 7.34
N LEU A 64 -4.10 3.43 7.78
CA LEU A 64 -5.55 3.63 7.60
C LEU A 64 -6.28 3.77 8.95
N TRP A 65 -7.00 4.87 9.13
CA TRP A 65 -7.67 5.23 10.37
C TRP A 65 -9.13 5.58 10.13
N GLY A 66 -9.99 5.27 11.11
CA GLY A 66 -11.41 5.57 11.09
C GLY A 66 -11.88 6.25 12.37
N LEU A 67 -13.09 6.80 12.32
CA LEU A 67 -13.77 7.37 13.48
C LEU A 67 -14.49 6.28 14.27
N THR A 68 -14.25 6.26 15.58
CA THR A 68 -14.81 5.24 16.48
C THR A 68 -16.34 5.28 16.52
N ASP A 69 -16.95 6.47 16.42
CA ASP A 69 -18.41 6.64 16.38
C ASP A 69 -19.09 6.04 15.13
N ARG A 70 -18.30 5.64 14.12
CA ARG A 70 -18.75 5.01 12.88
C ARG A 70 -18.05 3.68 12.59
N GLN A 71 -17.39 3.09 13.59
CA GLN A 71 -16.55 1.91 13.40
C GLN A 71 -17.26 0.75 12.69
N ASP A 72 -18.45 0.35 13.15
CA ASP A 72 -19.18 -0.78 12.56
C ASP A 72 -19.68 -0.50 11.13
N GLU A 73 -19.97 0.75 10.82
CA GLU A 73 -20.32 1.17 9.46
C GLU A 73 -19.11 1.05 8.53
N ILE A 74 -17.96 1.59 8.97
CA ILE A 74 -16.71 1.59 8.21
C ILE A 74 -16.23 0.16 7.96
N LEU A 75 -16.21 -0.69 9.00
CA LEU A 75 -15.74 -2.06 8.87
C LEU A 75 -16.62 -2.89 7.94
N ARG A 76 -17.95 -2.68 7.94
CA ARG A 76 -18.86 -3.31 6.98
C ARG A 76 -18.65 -2.81 5.56
N GLN A 77 -18.48 -1.50 5.37
CA GLN A 77 -18.19 -0.94 4.04
C GLN A 77 -16.89 -1.48 3.44
N LEU A 78 -15.90 -1.76 4.29
CA LEU A 78 -14.60 -2.29 3.87
C LEU A 78 -14.57 -3.83 3.80
N GLY A 79 -15.66 -4.54 4.11
CA GLY A 79 -15.68 -6.01 4.11
C GLY A 79 -14.75 -6.63 5.15
N ILE A 80 -14.53 -5.95 6.28
CA ILE A 80 -13.66 -6.41 7.39
C ILE A 80 -14.35 -6.34 8.75
N GLY A 81 -15.67 -6.38 8.77
CA GLY A 81 -16.47 -6.51 9.99
C GLY A 81 -16.25 -7.85 10.68
N ALA A 82 -16.61 -7.95 11.96
CA ALA A 82 -16.46 -9.19 12.75
C ALA A 82 -17.26 -10.39 12.21
N GLN A 83 -18.24 -10.13 11.35
CA GLN A 83 -19.10 -11.16 10.73
C GLN A 83 -18.60 -11.60 9.35
N GLU A 84 -17.55 -10.96 8.82
CA GLU A 84 -17.05 -11.24 7.48
C GLU A 84 -16.20 -12.52 7.48
N PRO A 85 -16.32 -13.36 6.43
CA PRO A 85 -15.45 -14.52 6.26
C PRO A 85 -13.96 -14.14 6.26
N PRO A 86 -13.07 -14.99 6.80
CA PRO A 86 -11.63 -14.76 6.76
C PRO A 86 -11.10 -14.45 5.36
N GLU A 87 -11.65 -15.10 4.33
CA GLU A 87 -11.29 -14.91 2.92
C GLU A 87 -11.57 -13.48 2.46
N THR A 88 -12.74 -12.91 2.79
CA THR A 88 -13.09 -11.51 2.47
C THR A 88 -12.11 -10.53 3.11
N VAL A 89 -11.71 -10.80 4.36
CA VAL A 89 -10.72 -9.96 5.07
C VAL A 89 -9.36 -10.04 4.41
N ILE A 90 -8.96 -11.23 3.94
CA ILE A 90 -7.71 -11.44 3.21
C ILE A 90 -7.75 -10.71 1.86
N GLU A 91 -8.84 -10.82 1.11
CA GLU A 91 -9.02 -10.12 -0.17
C GLU A 91 -8.96 -8.60 -0.01
N PHE A 92 -9.61 -8.06 1.03
CA PHE A 92 -9.51 -6.64 1.36
C PHE A 92 -8.05 -6.25 1.66
N ASN A 93 -7.35 -7.02 2.50
CA ASN A 93 -5.97 -6.73 2.84
C ASN A 93 -5.07 -6.76 1.61
N HIS A 94 -5.26 -7.76 0.74
CA HIS A 94 -4.54 -7.92 -0.51
C HIS A 94 -4.74 -6.69 -1.39
N ALA A 95 -5.99 -6.33 -1.67
CA ALA A 95 -6.33 -5.15 -2.46
C ALA A 95 -5.79 -3.85 -1.84
N TYR A 96 -5.89 -3.70 -0.52
CA TYR A 96 -5.40 -2.52 0.17
C TYR A 96 -3.89 -2.33 0.00
N TYR A 97 -3.07 -3.37 0.23
CA TYR A 97 -1.62 -3.25 0.09
C TYR A 97 -1.15 -3.22 -1.38
N GLN A 98 -1.88 -3.87 -2.30
CA GLN A 98 -1.69 -3.68 -3.74
C GLN A 98 -1.89 -2.19 -4.11
N GLY A 99 -3.00 -1.59 -3.67
CA GLY A 99 -3.28 -0.19 -3.95
C GLY A 99 -2.25 0.77 -3.36
N LEU A 100 -1.74 0.53 -2.14
CA LEU A 100 -0.64 1.31 -1.59
C LEU A 100 0.63 1.21 -2.44
N ALA A 101 1.00 0.00 -2.89
CA ALA A 101 2.16 -0.19 -3.74
C ALA A 101 2.00 0.51 -5.11
N LEU A 102 0.81 0.49 -5.70
CA LEU A 102 0.49 1.24 -6.92
C LEU A 102 0.63 2.76 -6.70
N GLN A 103 0.04 3.30 -5.63
CA GLN A 103 0.12 4.73 -5.32
C GLN A 103 1.56 5.19 -5.08
N ILE A 104 2.37 4.40 -4.35
CA ILE A 104 3.80 4.68 -4.17
C ILE A 104 4.52 4.73 -5.53
N GLY A 105 4.21 3.82 -6.45
CA GLY A 105 4.78 3.81 -7.79
C GLY A 105 4.46 5.10 -8.56
N GLN A 106 3.19 5.52 -8.56
CA GLN A 106 2.76 6.77 -9.19
C GLN A 106 3.43 8.00 -8.58
N LEU A 107 3.53 8.08 -7.25
CA LEU A 107 4.21 9.17 -6.55
C LEU A 107 5.69 9.28 -6.90
N ARG A 108 6.31 8.16 -7.32
CA ARG A 108 7.68 8.09 -7.81
C ARG A 108 7.82 8.26 -9.31
N ASN A 109 6.76 8.67 -9.99
CA ASN A 109 6.69 8.86 -11.45
C ASN A 109 6.93 7.57 -12.26
N HIS A 110 6.58 6.41 -11.68
CA HIS A 110 6.49 5.17 -12.44
C HIS A 110 5.09 4.99 -13.01
N LEU A 111 5.02 4.35 -14.17
CA LEU A 111 3.75 3.82 -14.66
C LEU A 111 3.46 2.51 -13.91
N VAL A 112 2.21 2.21 -13.61
CA VAL A 112 1.85 1.10 -12.73
C VAL A 112 0.81 0.18 -13.35
N PHE A 113 0.96 -1.11 -13.08
CA PHE A 113 0.13 -2.21 -13.54
C PHE A 113 -0.27 -3.10 -12.37
N ALA A 114 -1.47 -3.65 -12.45
CA ALA A 114 -1.93 -4.80 -11.68
C ALA A 114 -2.75 -5.73 -12.59
N PRO A 115 -2.84 -7.04 -12.29
CA PRO A 115 -3.57 -8.00 -13.11
C PRO A 115 -5.04 -7.62 -13.33
N LYS A 116 -5.59 -7.91 -14.51
CA LYS A 116 -6.99 -7.60 -14.86
C LYS A 116 -8.02 -8.20 -13.90
N SER A 117 -7.72 -9.35 -13.30
CA SER A 117 -8.55 -9.99 -12.27
C SER A 117 -8.77 -9.08 -11.05
N ASP A 118 -7.83 -8.18 -10.79
CA ASP A 118 -7.78 -7.38 -9.57
C ASP A 118 -8.35 -5.98 -9.76
N TRP A 119 -8.62 -5.57 -11.00
CA TRP A 119 -9.06 -4.22 -11.34
C TRP A 119 -10.33 -3.78 -10.60
N LYS A 120 -11.26 -4.72 -10.38
CA LYS A 120 -12.54 -4.45 -9.70
C LYS A 120 -12.45 -4.53 -8.18
N LYS A 121 -11.31 -4.97 -7.62
CA LYS A 121 -11.15 -5.07 -6.17
C LYS A 121 -11.28 -3.68 -5.54
N PRO A 122 -12.06 -3.54 -4.46
CA PRO A 122 -12.23 -2.26 -3.78
C PRO A 122 -10.91 -1.72 -3.23
N PHE A 123 -10.69 -0.42 -3.39
CA PHE A 123 -9.56 0.29 -2.79
C PHE A 123 -10.01 1.68 -2.31
N LEU A 124 -10.09 1.85 -1.00
CA LEU A 124 -10.62 3.07 -0.36
C LEU A 124 -12.00 3.45 -0.95
N LYS A 125 -12.11 4.57 -1.67
CA LYS A 125 -13.35 5.08 -2.27
C LYS A 125 -13.58 4.67 -3.72
N GLY A 126 -12.69 3.88 -4.29
CA GLY A 126 -12.74 3.45 -5.68
C GLY A 126 -12.28 2.00 -5.82
N THR A 127 -11.63 1.71 -6.93
CA THR A 127 -11.11 0.38 -7.25
C THR A 127 -9.63 0.46 -7.64
N LEU A 128 -8.96 -0.69 -7.69
CA LEU A 128 -7.56 -0.71 -8.18
C LEU A 128 -7.45 -0.21 -9.62
N ARG A 129 -8.49 -0.34 -10.46
CA ARG A 129 -8.51 0.20 -11.82
C ARG A 129 -8.20 1.70 -11.87
N ASP A 130 -8.67 2.46 -10.90
CA ASP A 130 -8.51 3.93 -10.86
C ASP A 130 -7.04 4.35 -10.71
N LEU A 131 -6.16 3.43 -10.28
CA LEU A 131 -4.73 3.66 -10.11
C LEU A 131 -3.89 3.19 -11.31
N ILE A 132 -4.42 2.28 -12.13
CA ILE A 132 -3.64 1.61 -13.17
C ILE A 132 -3.39 2.54 -14.36
N THR A 133 -2.13 2.68 -14.75
CA THR A 133 -1.72 3.51 -15.90
C THR A 133 -1.20 2.68 -17.07
N VAL A 134 -1.04 1.37 -16.89
CA VAL A 134 -0.61 0.41 -17.91
C VAL A 134 -1.63 -0.72 -17.93
N ASP A 135 -2.37 -0.86 -19.03
CA ASP A 135 -3.48 -1.82 -19.12
C ASP A 135 -3.02 -3.27 -19.40
N ASP A 136 -1.82 -3.44 -19.93
CA ASP A 136 -1.20 -4.75 -20.14
C ASP A 136 0.34 -4.67 -20.12
N VAL A 137 0.98 -5.79 -19.77
CA VAL A 137 2.45 -5.90 -19.78
C VAL A 137 2.96 -5.78 -21.23
N PRO A 138 3.84 -4.80 -21.53
CA PRO A 138 4.41 -4.64 -22.86
C PRO A 138 5.32 -5.83 -23.22
N PRO A 139 5.54 -6.13 -24.51
CA PRO A 139 6.44 -7.20 -24.95
C PRO A 139 7.92 -6.79 -24.77
N PHE A 140 8.37 -6.67 -23.52
CA PHE A 140 9.73 -6.24 -23.18
C PHE A 140 10.77 -7.36 -23.28
N THR A 141 10.32 -8.60 -23.50
CA THR A 141 11.13 -9.83 -23.56
C THR A 141 10.31 -10.95 -24.24
N TYR A 142 10.75 -12.20 -24.14
CA TYR A 142 10.04 -13.40 -24.57
C TYR A 142 8.61 -13.47 -24.01
N GLU A 143 7.70 -14.03 -24.81
CA GLU A 143 6.27 -14.09 -24.48
C GLU A 143 5.99 -14.80 -23.16
N GLU A 144 6.70 -15.91 -22.89
CA GLU A 144 6.55 -16.67 -21.64
C GLU A 144 6.87 -15.83 -20.40
N LEU A 145 7.96 -15.05 -20.45
CA LEU A 145 8.34 -14.13 -19.37
C LEU A 145 7.36 -12.94 -19.27
N CYS A 146 6.84 -12.44 -20.39
CA CYS A 146 5.79 -11.41 -20.36
C CYS A 146 4.50 -11.96 -19.70
N ASN A 147 4.11 -13.18 -20.03
CA ASN A 147 2.98 -13.88 -19.42
C ASN A 147 3.20 -14.10 -17.92
N ARG A 148 4.43 -14.46 -17.52
CA ARG A 148 4.81 -14.54 -16.12
C ARG A 148 4.67 -13.20 -15.40
N ALA A 149 5.17 -12.12 -15.99
CA ALA A 149 5.07 -10.77 -15.42
C ALA A 149 3.61 -10.28 -15.27
N ARG A 150 2.68 -10.72 -16.14
CA ARG A 150 1.24 -10.43 -16.01
C ARG A 150 0.60 -11.01 -14.74
N THR A 151 1.23 -12.01 -14.12
CA THR A 151 0.76 -12.65 -12.89
C THR A 151 1.32 -12.01 -11.62
N VAL A 152 2.17 -10.99 -11.74
CA VAL A 152 2.71 -10.26 -10.60
C VAL A 152 1.67 -9.29 -10.09
N ASP A 153 1.44 -9.29 -8.77
CA ASP A 153 0.38 -8.49 -8.14
C ASP A 153 0.48 -7.00 -8.46
N VAL A 154 1.70 -6.44 -8.40
CA VAL A 154 1.97 -5.05 -8.80
C VAL A 154 3.28 -4.96 -9.56
N VAL A 155 3.24 -4.30 -10.71
CA VAL A 155 4.43 -3.97 -11.50
C VAL A 155 4.56 -2.47 -11.64
N TRP A 156 5.75 -1.96 -11.34
CA TRP A 156 6.15 -0.61 -11.73
C TRP A 156 6.94 -0.68 -13.02
N PHE A 157 6.60 0.20 -13.95
CA PHE A 157 7.23 0.34 -15.24
C PHE A 157 7.92 1.70 -15.37
N GLN A 158 9.00 1.71 -16.14
CA GLN A 158 9.78 2.89 -16.45
C GLN A 158 9.85 3.10 -17.97
N GLN A 159 9.43 4.29 -18.41
CA GLN A 159 9.59 4.69 -19.81
C GLN A 159 11.06 4.92 -20.13
N ARG A 160 11.51 4.33 -21.24
CA ARG A 160 12.83 4.52 -21.87
C ARG A 160 12.65 4.80 -23.37
N PRO A 161 13.69 5.30 -24.07
CA PRO A 161 13.60 5.51 -25.52
C PRO A 161 13.23 4.25 -26.30
N ALA A 162 13.72 3.08 -25.85
CA ALA A 162 13.45 1.79 -26.49
C ALA A 162 12.08 1.17 -26.15
N GLY A 163 11.34 1.76 -25.21
CA GLY A 163 10.05 1.23 -24.77
C GLY A 163 9.84 1.27 -23.26
N LEU A 164 8.84 0.54 -22.81
CA LEU A 164 8.42 0.48 -21.42
C LEU A 164 8.97 -0.80 -20.77
N PHE A 165 9.77 -0.65 -19.71
CA PHE A 165 10.45 -1.77 -19.06
C PHE A 165 10.06 -1.90 -17.59
N PRO A 166 9.94 -3.12 -17.04
CA PRO A 166 9.76 -3.32 -15.62
C PRO A 166 10.89 -2.68 -14.80
N TYR A 167 10.51 -2.01 -13.72
CA TYR A 167 11.40 -1.37 -12.77
C TYR A 167 11.38 -2.08 -11.41
N ALA A 168 10.18 -2.48 -10.96
CA ALA A 168 9.99 -3.21 -9.72
C ALA A 168 8.76 -4.12 -9.79
N PHE A 169 8.86 -5.27 -9.12
CA PHE A 169 7.79 -6.24 -8.93
C PHE A 169 7.48 -6.38 -7.44
N PHE A 170 6.19 -6.47 -7.13
CA PHE A 170 5.70 -6.69 -5.78
C PHE A 170 4.73 -7.87 -5.79
N GLU A 171 4.92 -8.77 -4.83
CA GLU A 171 3.97 -9.84 -4.52
C GLU A 171 3.44 -9.60 -3.09
N ILE A 172 2.13 -9.58 -2.93
CA ILE A 172 1.45 -9.28 -1.68
C ILE A 172 0.94 -10.59 -1.07
N GLU A 173 1.64 -11.10 -0.05
CA GLU A 173 1.51 -12.47 0.43
C GLU A 173 0.78 -12.58 1.78
N HIS A 174 -0.44 -13.12 1.76
CA HIS A 174 -1.29 -13.26 2.93
C HIS A 174 -1.37 -14.68 3.51
N THR A 175 -1.49 -15.70 2.65
CA THR A 175 -1.84 -17.07 3.06
C THR A 175 -0.94 -18.15 2.47
N THR A 176 -0.37 -17.92 1.29
CA THR A 176 0.45 -18.89 0.53
C THR A 176 1.92 -18.89 0.93
N ASP A 177 2.60 -20.02 0.71
CA ASP A 177 4.06 -20.12 0.84
C ASP A 177 4.73 -19.16 -0.15
N PHE A 178 5.68 -18.36 0.34
CA PHE A 178 6.52 -17.45 -0.43
C PHE A 178 7.23 -18.10 -1.62
N GLN A 179 7.33 -19.43 -1.66
CA GLN A 179 7.91 -20.18 -2.77
C GLN A 179 7.39 -19.74 -4.14
N ASN A 180 6.08 -19.55 -4.31
CA ASN A 180 5.51 -19.19 -5.61
C ASN A 180 5.97 -17.81 -6.06
N SER A 181 5.92 -16.83 -5.16
CA SER A 181 6.45 -15.48 -5.39
C SER A 181 7.95 -15.48 -5.71
N LEU A 182 8.75 -16.26 -5.00
CA LEU A 182 10.19 -16.34 -5.23
C LEU A 182 10.53 -17.03 -6.56
N LEU A 183 9.79 -18.07 -6.95
CA LEU A 183 9.94 -18.70 -8.26
C LEU A 183 9.60 -17.71 -9.39
N LYS A 184 8.54 -16.91 -9.24
CA LYS A 184 8.23 -15.84 -10.21
C LYS A 184 9.39 -14.88 -10.36
N PHE A 185 10.03 -14.45 -9.27
CA PHE A 185 11.18 -13.54 -9.33
C PHE A 185 12.44 -14.19 -9.93
N ALA A 186 12.66 -15.47 -9.67
CA ALA A 186 13.81 -16.20 -10.21
C ALA A 186 13.80 -16.24 -11.75
N ASP A 187 12.60 -16.31 -12.37
CA ASP A 187 12.44 -16.25 -13.83
C ASP A 187 12.96 -14.92 -14.44
N PHE A 188 13.15 -13.88 -13.62
CA PHE A 188 13.66 -12.57 -14.04
C PHE A 188 15.02 -12.22 -13.43
N GLN A 189 15.80 -13.19 -12.94
CA GLN A 189 17.09 -12.95 -12.28
C GLN A 189 18.10 -12.18 -13.16
N ASP A 190 18.01 -12.33 -14.49
CA ASP A 190 18.90 -11.67 -15.44
C ASP A 190 18.49 -10.22 -15.76
N PHE A 191 17.38 -9.75 -15.19
CA PHE A 191 16.89 -8.39 -15.35
C PHE A 191 17.23 -7.54 -14.12
N ARG A 192 17.49 -6.24 -14.34
CA ARG A 192 17.72 -5.27 -13.26
C ARG A 192 16.40 -4.78 -12.62
N ILE A 193 15.54 -5.73 -12.26
CA ILE A 193 14.25 -5.48 -11.61
C ILE A 193 14.44 -5.57 -10.10
N ARG A 194 13.76 -4.69 -9.35
CA ARG A 194 13.71 -4.79 -7.89
C ARG A 194 12.56 -5.68 -7.48
N PHE A 195 12.82 -6.65 -6.61
CA PHE A 195 11.80 -7.60 -6.16
C PHE A 195 11.40 -7.31 -4.71
N PHE A 196 10.10 -7.26 -4.46
CA PHE A 196 9.56 -7.02 -3.12
C PHE A 196 8.52 -8.06 -2.78
N VAL A 197 8.68 -8.69 -1.62
CA VAL A 197 7.63 -9.48 -0.98
C VAL A 197 7.03 -8.62 0.11
N VAL A 198 5.73 -8.34 0.01
CA VAL A 198 4.99 -7.57 1.02
C VAL A 198 4.13 -8.52 1.84
N ALA A 199 4.34 -8.57 3.15
CA ALA A 199 3.57 -9.47 4.02
C ALA A 199 3.51 -8.96 5.47
N SER A 200 2.81 -9.71 6.34
CA SER A 200 2.85 -9.45 7.79
C SER A 200 4.25 -9.70 8.34
N VAL A 201 4.73 -8.82 9.24
CA VAL A 201 6.04 -8.96 9.92
C VAL A 201 6.21 -10.32 10.61
N ALA A 202 5.12 -10.92 11.09
CA ALA A 202 5.15 -12.25 11.70
C ALA A 202 5.64 -13.36 10.76
N ARG A 203 5.56 -13.14 9.45
CA ARG A 203 6.00 -14.07 8.40
C ARG A 203 7.42 -13.81 7.91
N GLU A 204 8.10 -12.77 8.40
CA GLU A 204 9.49 -12.50 8.00
C GLU A 204 10.44 -13.69 8.27
N PRO A 205 10.34 -14.43 9.39
CA PRO A 205 11.19 -15.61 9.62
C PRO A 205 10.99 -16.71 8.56
N GLU A 206 9.74 -16.93 8.13
CA GLU A 206 9.37 -17.89 7.07
C GLU A 206 10.00 -17.45 5.73
N PHE A 207 9.85 -16.19 5.35
CA PHE A 207 10.49 -15.60 4.17
C PHE A 207 12.01 -15.78 4.20
N ARG A 208 12.66 -15.41 5.32
CA ARG A 208 14.12 -15.50 5.49
C ARG A 208 14.63 -16.93 5.38
N LYS A 209 13.84 -17.92 5.82
CA LYS A 209 14.16 -19.34 5.64
C LYS A 209 14.04 -19.72 4.16
N ARG A 210 12.97 -19.31 3.49
CA ARG A 210 12.66 -19.69 2.11
C ARG A 210 13.67 -19.15 1.10
N ILE A 211 14.04 -17.87 1.19
CA ILE A 211 14.99 -17.20 0.26
C ILE A 211 16.43 -17.75 0.34
N ARG A 212 16.76 -18.52 1.39
CA ARG A 212 18.07 -19.18 1.55
C ARG A 212 18.19 -20.51 0.80
N ALA A 213 17.11 -21.00 0.18
CA ALA A 213 17.20 -22.18 -0.66
C ALA A 213 18.10 -21.91 -1.88
N VAL A 214 18.88 -22.90 -2.28
CA VAL A 214 19.84 -22.81 -3.42
C VAL A 214 19.16 -22.34 -4.71
N ALA A 215 17.90 -22.72 -4.91
CA ALA A 215 17.10 -22.29 -6.06
C ALA A 215 16.93 -20.77 -6.19
N PHE A 216 17.18 -20.00 -5.12
CA PHE A 216 17.02 -18.55 -5.10
C PHE A 216 18.34 -17.79 -4.90
N ASP A 217 19.49 -18.46 -4.98
CA ASP A 217 20.81 -17.83 -4.77
C ASP A 217 21.04 -16.64 -5.71
N GLY A 218 20.61 -16.76 -6.98
CA GLY A 218 20.75 -15.70 -7.98
C GLY A 218 19.96 -14.42 -7.70
N ILE A 219 18.88 -14.50 -6.90
CA ILE A 219 18.00 -13.35 -6.59
C ILE A 219 18.06 -12.92 -5.13
N ARG A 220 18.68 -13.71 -4.25
CA ARG A 220 18.61 -13.57 -2.79
C ARG A 220 18.86 -12.15 -2.29
N ASP A 221 19.91 -11.50 -2.79
CA ASP A 221 20.30 -10.16 -2.33
C ASP A 221 19.45 -9.03 -2.92
N TRP A 222 18.61 -9.36 -3.90
CA TRP A 222 17.81 -8.42 -4.70
C TRP A 222 16.35 -8.41 -4.26
N VAL A 223 15.88 -9.50 -3.65
CA VAL A 223 14.54 -9.61 -3.07
C VAL A 223 14.51 -9.00 -1.68
N LYS A 224 13.59 -8.05 -1.47
CA LYS A 224 13.40 -7.38 -0.18
C LYS A 224 12.05 -7.75 0.42
N PHE A 225 12.07 -8.10 1.71
CA PHE A 225 10.87 -8.20 2.51
C PHE A 225 10.42 -6.80 2.96
N VAL A 226 9.14 -6.48 2.80
CA VAL A 226 8.55 -5.23 3.25
C VAL A 226 7.31 -5.55 4.07
N ASP A 227 7.35 -5.26 5.37
CA ASP A 227 6.16 -5.42 6.20
C ASP A 227 5.11 -4.33 5.93
N TYR A 228 3.86 -4.59 6.29
CA TYR A 228 2.75 -3.66 6.09
C TYR A 228 2.93 -2.29 6.76
N GLU A 229 3.58 -2.21 7.93
CA GLU A 229 3.88 -0.92 8.58
C GLU A 229 4.90 -0.13 7.77
N THR A 230 5.91 -0.82 7.26
CA THR A 230 6.93 -0.21 6.40
C THR A 230 6.34 0.29 5.09
N LEU A 231 5.45 -0.47 4.44
CA LEU A 231 4.76 -0.01 3.23
C LEU A 231 3.88 1.21 3.49
N GLY A 232 3.08 1.19 4.57
CA GLY A 232 2.25 2.33 4.96
C GLY A 232 3.08 3.60 5.24
N ARG A 233 4.18 3.47 5.99
CA ARG A 233 5.12 4.58 6.23
C ARG A 233 5.79 5.09 4.97
N LEU A 234 6.07 4.19 4.01
CA LEU A 234 6.64 4.59 2.73
C LEU A 234 5.67 5.47 1.96
N TYR A 235 4.41 5.05 1.85
CA TYR A 235 3.35 5.83 1.21
C TYR A 235 3.20 7.22 1.86
N GLU A 236 3.13 7.28 3.18
CA GLU A 236 3.10 8.54 3.93
C GLU A 236 4.27 9.46 3.59
N ARG A 237 5.48 8.90 3.49
CA ARG A 237 6.70 9.64 3.16
C ARG A 237 6.68 10.18 1.73
N GLU A 238 6.27 9.37 0.75
CA GLU A 238 6.22 9.82 -0.66
C GLU A 238 5.21 10.95 -0.84
N VAL A 239 4.04 10.87 -0.20
CA VAL A 239 3.04 11.96 -0.22
C VAL A 239 3.57 13.22 0.44
N TYR A 240 4.34 13.07 1.52
CA TYR A 240 5.01 14.21 2.14
C TYR A 240 6.04 14.84 1.20
N ALA A 241 6.93 14.04 0.62
CA ALA A 241 7.99 14.49 -0.27
C ALA A 241 7.42 15.29 -1.45
N GLN A 242 6.40 14.74 -2.11
CA GLN A 242 5.70 15.41 -3.20
C GLN A 242 5.09 16.76 -2.77
N LYS A 243 4.48 16.85 -1.58
CA LYS A 243 3.91 18.11 -1.06
C LYS A 243 4.98 19.13 -0.67
N ALA A 244 6.11 18.66 -0.17
CA ALA A 244 7.25 19.50 0.18
C ALA A 244 8.10 19.91 -1.04
N GLY A 245 7.86 19.32 -2.22
CA GLY A 245 8.62 19.57 -3.43
C GLY A 245 10.05 19.00 -3.37
N ILE A 246 10.25 17.91 -2.62
CA ILE A 246 11.54 17.24 -2.42
C ILE A 246 11.51 15.80 -2.92
#